data_AF-A0A970F5C9-F1
#
_entry.id   AF-A0A970F5C9-F1
#
_cell.length_a   1.000
_cell.length_b   1.000
_cell.length_c   1.000
_cell.angle_alpha   90.00
_cell.angle_beta   90.00
_cell.angle_gamma   90.00
#
_symmetry.space_group_name_H-M   'P 1'
#
loop_
_entity.id
_entity.type
_entity.pdbx_description
1 polymer ?
#
loop_
_entity_poly.entity_id
_entity_poly.type
_entity_poly.pdbx_seq_one_letter_code
_entity_poly.pdbx_strand_id
1 'polypeptide(L)'
;MSEKVLIYNMITEGTIDKDIHDRCLTRIGIFEHSIGDSEEILGELAVSIKSIAENLKLTDEERNIKLQQLADNKLRKMQEEEKLEQQQYELFGIEVPLKQIEQDIMSASSFWLSPKMLEHLIESYLNQRLGAKQKYILGDKDPKTLRLSQEARSLLLTDYKASKLNPNTAGRIWEKWLKESNPHLSITFNTEYASQDTKVMLINAMHPLVKQAAHHMDNYDFPYTALQVTDASIPSGDYDFVIYKWETRGIRNDLSLKPICSDAKVGHRLINLIEKAADSQIDSDPPLNHWDHLESRHYELWSVEKHKHIDRTIELAEYKKQSLKTSHQAMVASITDKIEQVSEEKILRMYRAQLASLEAAYARNIQDLDIAVEKADIVTIPVMYGIIRVTKEVL
;
A
#
# COMPACT_ATOMS: atom_id res chain seq x y z
N MET A 1 3.58 -25.92 3.59
CA MET A 1 2.29 -26.60 3.31
C MET A 1 1.21 -25.64 3.78
N SER A 2 0.26 -25.26 2.92
CA SER A 2 -0.85 -24.38 3.31
C SER A 2 -1.66 -25.04 4.42
N GLU A 3 -1.84 -24.37 5.55
CA GLU A 3 -2.79 -24.80 6.59
C GLU A 3 -4.18 -24.89 5.94
N LYS A 4 -4.76 -26.09 5.97
CA LYS A 4 -6.13 -26.31 5.48
C LYS A 4 -7.07 -26.16 6.65
N VAL A 5 -7.94 -25.16 6.60
CA VAL A 5 -9.06 -25.03 7.55
C VAL A 5 -10.14 -26.02 7.12
N LEU A 6 -10.47 -26.98 8.00
CA LEU A 6 -11.58 -27.91 7.80
C LEU A 6 -12.80 -27.37 8.57
N ILE A 7 -13.85 -26.99 7.84
CA ILE A 7 -15.11 -26.54 8.41
C ILE A 7 -16.11 -27.70 8.36
N TYR A 8 -16.66 -28.08 9.52
CA TYR A 8 -17.66 -29.15 9.63
C TYR A 8 -19.01 -28.57 10.07
N ASN A 9 -19.99 -28.57 9.18
CA ASN A 9 -21.38 -28.20 9.50
C ASN A 9 -22.20 -29.46 9.76
N MET A 10 -22.82 -29.56 10.94
CA MET A 10 -23.71 -30.66 11.31
C MET A 10 -25.16 -30.22 11.13
N ILE A 11 -25.92 -30.95 10.30
CA ILE A 11 -27.31 -30.61 9.96
C ILE A 11 -28.18 -31.86 10.12
N THR A 12 -29.36 -31.67 10.70
CA THR A 12 -30.33 -32.73 10.96
C THR A 12 -31.34 -32.82 9.81
N GLU A 13 -31.68 -34.03 9.36
CA GLU A 13 -32.64 -34.20 8.28
C GLU A 13 -34.08 -33.86 8.69
N GLY A 14 -34.82 -33.19 7.81
CA GLY A 14 -36.22 -32.82 8.00
C GLY A 14 -36.46 -31.57 8.84
N THR A 15 -35.40 -30.80 9.17
CA THR A 15 -35.53 -29.53 9.89
C THR A 15 -35.49 -28.32 8.95
N ILE A 16 -36.03 -27.20 9.43
CA ILE A 16 -35.95 -25.89 8.76
C ILE A 16 -34.49 -25.51 8.48
N ASP A 17 -33.56 -25.92 9.36
CA ASP A 17 -32.13 -25.66 9.19
C ASP A 17 -31.54 -26.37 7.96
N LYS A 18 -32.04 -27.56 7.59
CA LYS A 18 -31.65 -28.24 6.35
C LYS A 18 -32.14 -27.49 5.12
N ASP A 19 -33.38 -27.00 5.16
CA ASP A 19 -33.95 -26.22 4.05
C ASP A 19 -33.25 -24.87 3.87
N ILE A 20 -32.86 -24.21 4.97
CA ILE A 20 -32.05 -22.98 4.95
C ILE A 20 -30.66 -23.29 4.40
N HIS A 21 -30.01 -24.34 4.90
CA HIS A 21 -28.67 -24.72 4.48
C HIS A 21 -28.61 -25.10 2.98
N ASP A 22 -29.46 -26.00 2.51
CA ASP A 22 -29.42 -26.47 1.12
C ASP A 22 -29.70 -25.34 0.12
N ARG A 23 -30.54 -24.36 0.50
CA ARG A 23 -30.86 -23.22 -0.37
C ARG A 23 -29.78 -22.14 -0.33
N CYS A 24 -29.24 -21.80 0.83
CA CYS A 24 -28.15 -20.80 0.96
C CYS A 24 -26.82 -21.32 0.41
N LEU A 25 -26.49 -22.60 0.62
CA LEU A 25 -25.22 -23.19 0.21
C LEU A 25 -25.22 -23.59 -1.27
N THR A 26 -26.22 -24.36 -1.72
CA THR A 26 -26.20 -25.00 -3.06
C THR A 26 -26.70 -24.08 -4.17
N ARG A 27 -27.57 -23.09 -3.85
CA ARG A 27 -28.28 -22.29 -4.86
C ARG A 27 -27.85 -20.84 -4.92
N ILE A 28 -27.43 -20.25 -3.80
CA ILE A 28 -26.97 -18.86 -3.74
C ILE A 28 -25.43 -18.77 -3.83
N GLY A 29 -24.69 -19.86 -3.61
CA GLY A 29 -23.23 -19.90 -3.81
C GLY A 29 -22.43 -18.99 -2.87
N ILE A 30 -23.05 -18.50 -1.78
CA ILE A 30 -22.57 -17.40 -0.93
C ILE A 30 -21.19 -17.68 -0.31
N PHE A 31 -20.87 -18.96 -0.05
CA PHE A 31 -19.61 -19.34 0.61
C PHE A 31 -18.44 -19.58 -0.34
N GLU A 32 -18.69 -19.71 -1.65
CA GLU A 32 -17.60 -19.92 -2.61
C GLU A 32 -16.94 -18.61 -3.06
N HIS A 33 -17.63 -17.47 -2.93
CA HIS A 33 -17.21 -16.23 -3.62
C HIS A 33 -16.87 -15.03 -2.73
N SER A 34 -17.13 -15.00 -1.41
CA SER A 34 -16.69 -13.88 -0.56
C SER A 34 -16.65 -14.22 0.93
N ILE A 35 -15.46 -14.11 1.52
CA ILE A 35 -15.24 -14.14 2.97
C ILE A 35 -15.16 -12.68 3.44
N GLY A 36 -16.23 -12.14 4.03
CA GLY A 36 -16.22 -10.80 4.63
C GLY A 36 -17.56 -10.08 4.61
N ASP A 37 -18.08 -9.76 3.41
CA ASP A 37 -19.32 -8.97 3.24
C ASP A 37 -20.61 -9.79 3.34
N SER A 38 -20.48 -11.12 3.45
CA SER A 38 -21.58 -12.08 3.41
C SER A 38 -22.39 -12.15 4.71
N GLU A 39 -21.87 -11.65 5.85
CA GLU A 39 -22.49 -11.83 7.16
C GLU A 39 -23.74 -10.95 7.36
N GLU A 40 -23.71 -9.70 6.88
CA GLU A 40 -24.87 -8.78 6.94
C GLU A 40 -26.00 -9.25 6.02
N ILE A 41 -25.66 -9.69 4.81
CA ILE A 41 -26.59 -10.22 3.81
C ILE A 41 -27.25 -11.51 4.31
N LEU A 42 -26.47 -12.41 4.94
CA LEU A 42 -26.97 -13.65 5.54
C LEU A 42 -27.90 -13.36 6.73
N GLY A 43 -27.60 -12.35 7.54
CA GLY A 43 -28.45 -11.92 8.66
C GLY A 43 -29.85 -11.49 8.19
N GLU A 44 -29.93 -10.62 7.19
CA GLU A 44 -31.21 -10.17 6.63
C GLU A 44 -31.99 -11.29 5.94
N LEU A 45 -31.29 -12.18 5.23
CA LEU A 45 -31.88 -13.36 4.58
C LEU A 45 -32.45 -14.34 5.60
N ALA A 46 -31.70 -14.65 6.66
CA ALA A 46 -32.14 -15.57 7.71
C ALA A 46 -33.41 -15.05 8.39
N VAL A 47 -33.49 -13.75 8.67
CA VAL A 47 -34.69 -13.11 9.26
C VAL A 47 -35.87 -13.19 8.30
N SER A 48 -35.65 -12.93 7.01
CA SER A 48 -36.72 -12.94 6.00
C SER A 48 -37.24 -14.36 5.72
N ILE A 49 -36.34 -15.35 5.65
CA ILE A 49 -36.69 -16.76 5.48
C ILE A 49 -37.46 -17.27 6.72
N LYS A 50 -36.97 -16.93 7.92
CA LYS A 50 -37.65 -17.28 9.17
C LYS A 50 -39.04 -16.67 9.26
N SER A 51 -39.21 -15.41 8.86
CA SER A 51 -40.52 -14.75 8.83
C SER A 51 -41.52 -15.43 7.88
N ILE A 52 -41.07 -15.94 6.73
CA ILE A 52 -41.92 -16.67 5.78
C ILE A 52 -42.20 -18.10 6.26
N ALA A 53 -41.22 -18.75 6.89
CA ALA A 53 -41.34 -20.10 7.44
C ALA A 53 -42.29 -20.17 8.65
N GLU A 54 -42.26 -19.17 9.54
CA GLU A 54 -43.10 -19.09 10.75
C GLU A 54 -44.51 -18.54 10.47
N ASN A 55 -44.82 -18.15 9.23
CA ASN A 55 -46.12 -17.62 8.88
C ASN A 55 -47.17 -18.74 8.75
N LEU A 56 -47.98 -18.88 9.80
CA LEU A 56 -49.06 -19.87 9.92
C LEU A 56 -50.27 -19.60 9.00
N LYS A 57 -50.30 -18.46 8.31
CA LYS A 57 -51.39 -18.11 7.36
C LYS A 57 -51.14 -18.60 5.93
N LEU A 58 -49.93 -19.08 5.63
CA LEU A 58 -49.56 -19.55 4.30
C LEU A 58 -49.67 -21.07 4.24
N THR A 59 -50.26 -21.58 3.16
CA THR A 59 -50.16 -23.01 2.82
C THR A 59 -48.73 -23.37 2.46
N ASP A 60 -48.35 -24.65 2.56
CA ASP A 60 -46.98 -25.08 2.26
C ASP A 60 -46.60 -24.82 0.79
N GLU A 61 -47.57 -24.79 -0.13
CA GLU A 61 -47.36 -24.39 -1.52
C GLU A 61 -47.09 -22.88 -1.67
N GLU A 62 -47.88 -22.01 -1.01
CA GLU A 62 -47.67 -20.55 -1.04
C GLU A 62 -46.37 -20.13 -0.36
N ARG A 63 -45.99 -20.83 0.72
CA ARG A 63 -44.71 -20.63 1.41
C ARG A 63 -43.55 -20.94 0.47
N ASN A 64 -43.61 -22.05 -0.26
CA ASN A 64 -42.58 -22.44 -1.22
C ASN A 64 -42.43 -21.42 -2.36
N ILE A 65 -43.55 -20.92 -2.91
CA ILE A 65 -43.52 -19.93 -4.00
C ILE A 65 -42.89 -18.61 -3.52
N LYS A 66 -43.27 -18.11 -2.34
CA LYS A 66 -42.70 -16.86 -1.80
C LYS A 66 -41.22 -16.98 -1.46
N LEU A 67 -40.80 -18.11 -0.90
CA LEU A 67 -39.39 -18.39 -0.64
C LEU A 67 -38.59 -18.45 -1.95
N GLN A 68 -39.17 -19.02 -3.00
CA GLN A 68 -38.53 -19.07 -4.32
C GLN A 68 -38.39 -17.68 -4.93
N GLN A 69 -39.44 -16.86 -4.91
CA GLN A 69 -39.38 -15.47 -5.39
C GLN A 69 -38.35 -14.62 -4.64
N LEU A 70 -38.21 -14.81 -3.32
CA LEU A 70 -37.23 -14.08 -2.52
C LEU A 70 -35.80 -14.46 -2.91
N ALA A 71 -35.53 -15.75 -3.13
CA ALA A 71 -34.24 -16.24 -3.59
C ALA A 71 -33.91 -15.72 -5.00
N ASP A 72 -34.86 -15.81 -5.94
CA ASP A 72 -34.66 -15.38 -7.33
C ASP A 72 -34.40 -13.86 -7.42
N ASN A 73 -35.14 -13.04 -6.65
CA ASN A 73 -34.94 -11.60 -6.61
C ASN A 73 -33.56 -11.23 -6.04
N LYS A 74 -33.08 -11.97 -5.03
CA LYS A 74 -31.76 -11.72 -4.41
C LYS A 74 -30.62 -12.18 -5.31
N LEU A 75 -30.73 -13.34 -5.97
CA LEU A 75 -29.78 -13.79 -6.99
C LEU A 75 -29.64 -12.76 -8.11
N ARG A 76 -30.76 -12.22 -8.59
CA ARG A 76 -30.75 -11.16 -9.60
C ARG A 76 -30.01 -9.92 -9.12
N LYS A 77 -30.25 -9.49 -7.89
CA LYS A 77 -29.59 -8.32 -7.30
C LYS A 77 -28.09 -8.53 -7.13
N MET A 78 -27.66 -9.70 -6.68
CA MET A 78 -26.24 -10.06 -6.57
C MET A 78 -25.56 -10.11 -7.94
N GLN A 79 -26.20 -10.71 -8.95
CA GLN A 79 -25.67 -10.73 -10.31
C GLN A 79 -25.61 -9.34 -10.94
N GLU A 80 -26.57 -8.45 -10.63
CA GLU A 80 -26.53 -7.05 -11.05
C GLU A 80 -25.42 -6.28 -10.33
N GLU A 81 -25.21 -6.50 -9.03
CA GLU A 81 -24.11 -5.92 -8.25
C GLU A 81 -22.75 -6.41 -8.75
N GLU A 82 -22.55 -7.71 -8.94
CA GLU A 82 -21.32 -8.28 -9.53
C GLU A 82 -21.08 -7.76 -10.95
N LYS A 83 -22.13 -7.59 -11.75
CA LYS A 83 -22.00 -7.03 -13.10
C LYS A 83 -21.65 -5.55 -13.04
N LEU A 84 -22.23 -4.78 -12.11
CA LEU A 84 -21.88 -3.38 -11.88
C LEU A 84 -20.45 -3.25 -11.34
N GLU A 85 -20.00 -4.19 -10.50
CA GLU A 85 -18.62 -4.29 -10.03
C GLU A 85 -17.66 -4.65 -11.16
N GLN A 86 -17.96 -5.67 -11.97
CA GLN A 86 -17.16 -6.02 -13.16
C GLN A 86 -17.10 -4.88 -14.17
N GLN A 87 -18.22 -4.19 -14.40
CA GLN A 87 -18.25 -2.99 -15.22
C GLN A 87 -17.45 -1.86 -14.58
N GLN A 88 -17.48 -1.71 -13.25
CA GLN A 88 -16.56 -0.83 -12.55
C GLN A 88 -15.11 -1.25 -12.82
N TYR A 89 -14.74 -2.52 -12.64
CA TYR A 89 -13.39 -3.04 -12.86
C TYR A 89 -12.88 -2.82 -14.30
N GLU A 90 -13.69 -3.13 -15.32
CA GLU A 90 -13.36 -2.91 -16.73
C GLU A 90 -13.31 -1.41 -17.09
N LEU A 91 -14.20 -0.59 -16.53
CA LEU A 91 -14.29 0.84 -16.83
C LEU A 91 -13.22 1.68 -16.10
N PHE A 92 -12.75 1.23 -14.93
CA PHE A 92 -11.73 1.95 -14.16
C PHE A 92 -10.30 1.73 -14.67
N GLY A 93 -10.07 0.84 -15.65
CA GLY A 93 -8.70 0.42 -16.03
C GLY A 93 -7.91 -0.06 -14.82
N ILE A 94 -8.63 -0.45 -13.75
CA ILE A 94 -8.12 -1.21 -12.64
C ILE A 94 -8.29 -2.66 -13.11
N GLU A 95 -7.51 -3.03 -14.12
CA GLU A 95 -6.73 -4.22 -13.82
C GLU A 95 -6.05 -3.84 -12.49
N VAL A 96 -6.41 -4.52 -11.43
CA VAL A 96 -5.36 -4.99 -10.58
C VAL A 96 -4.86 -6.19 -11.36
N PRO A 97 -3.90 -6.08 -12.30
CA PRO A 97 -3.31 -7.31 -12.76
C PRO A 97 -2.73 -7.89 -11.48
N LEU A 98 -3.21 -9.06 -11.07
CA LEU A 98 -2.55 -9.82 -10.03
C LEU A 98 -1.05 -9.93 -10.33
N LYS A 99 -0.66 -9.83 -11.61
CA LYS A 99 0.72 -9.63 -12.08
C LYS A 99 1.37 -8.28 -11.74
N GLN A 100 0.68 -7.13 -11.77
CA GLN A 100 1.24 -5.86 -11.28
C GLN A 100 1.25 -5.85 -9.76
N ILE A 101 0.26 -6.39 -9.05
CA ILE A 101 0.39 -6.57 -7.59
C ILE A 101 1.53 -7.53 -7.27
N GLU A 102 1.71 -8.63 -8.00
CA GLU A 102 2.86 -9.51 -7.79
C GLU A 102 4.17 -8.83 -8.16
N GLN A 103 4.24 -8.04 -9.24
CA GLN A 103 5.43 -7.25 -9.59
C GLN A 103 5.68 -6.11 -8.59
N ASP A 104 4.63 -5.48 -8.08
CA ASP A 104 4.67 -4.40 -7.10
C ASP A 104 5.01 -4.97 -5.72
N ILE A 105 4.49 -6.15 -5.35
CA ILE A 105 4.87 -6.93 -4.16
C ILE A 105 6.30 -7.44 -4.31
N MET A 106 6.73 -7.90 -5.49
CA MET A 106 8.13 -8.29 -5.76
C MET A 106 9.07 -7.08 -5.74
N SER A 107 8.59 -5.92 -6.17
CA SER A 107 9.30 -4.64 -6.06
C SER A 107 9.28 -4.07 -4.64
N ALA A 108 8.25 -4.41 -3.83
CA ALA A 108 8.09 -4.06 -2.42
C ALA A 108 8.84 -5.06 -1.51
N SER A 109 9.08 -6.28 -1.94
CA SER A 109 10.18 -7.14 -1.49
C SER A 109 11.49 -6.70 -2.16
N SER A 110 11.64 -5.38 -2.29
CA SER A 110 12.81 -4.72 -2.84
C SER A 110 14.03 -5.33 -2.17
N PHE A 111 15.03 -5.73 -2.95
CA PHE A 111 16.35 -6.07 -2.43
C PHE A 111 16.82 -5.04 -1.38
N TRP A 112 16.48 -3.76 -1.58
CA TRP A 112 16.74 -2.62 -0.70
C TRP A 112 16.04 -2.65 0.67
N LEU A 113 14.92 -3.38 0.78
CA LEU A 113 14.20 -3.62 2.03
C LEU A 113 14.54 -4.98 2.65
N SER A 114 15.48 -5.72 2.06
CA SER A 114 15.95 -6.98 2.63
C SER A 114 16.61 -6.76 4.00
N PRO A 115 16.58 -7.77 4.89
CA PRO A 115 17.23 -7.74 6.19
C PRO A 115 18.67 -7.20 6.17
N LYS A 116 19.46 -7.64 5.17
CA LYS A 116 20.86 -7.25 5.00
C LYS A 116 21.01 -5.77 4.66
N MET A 117 20.14 -5.24 3.80
CA MET A 117 20.21 -3.83 3.40
C MET A 117 19.73 -2.90 4.52
N LEU A 118 18.72 -3.31 5.29
CA LEU A 118 18.31 -2.60 6.50
C LEU A 118 19.43 -2.56 7.54
N GLU A 119 20.14 -3.67 7.72
CA GLU A 119 21.30 -3.74 8.61
C GLU A 119 22.42 -2.79 8.14
N HIS A 120 22.79 -2.81 6.87
CA HIS A 120 23.80 -1.91 6.30
C HIS A 120 23.42 -0.42 6.45
N LEU A 121 22.14 -0.08 6.25
CA LEU A 121 21.62 1.28 6.44
C LEU A 121 21.81 1.74 7.89
N ILE A 122 21.44 0.89 8.85
CA ILE A 122 21.59 1.18 10.29
C ILE A 122 23.06 1.29 10.67
N GLU A 123 23.91 0.36 10.22
CA GLU A 123 25.36 0.41 10.50
C GLU A 123 25.98 1.68 9.94
N SER A 124 25.62 2.08 8.73
CA SER A 124 26.10 3.33 8.11
C SER A 124 25.68 4.56 8.92
N TYR A 125 24.41 4.63 9.32
CA TYR A 125 23.90 5.69 10.18
C TYR A 125 24.62 5.75 11.54
N LEU A 126 24.78 4.62 12.21
CA LEU A 126 25.44 4.55 13.52
C LEU A 126 26.92 4.95 13.42
N ASN A 127 27.65 4.44 12.42
CA ASN A 127 29.06 4.78 12.20
C ASN A 127 29.24 6.28 11.92
N GLN A 128 28.36 6.88 11.12
CA GLN A 128 28.41 8.32 10.81
C GLN A 128 28.06 9.19 12.02
N ARG A 129 26.98 8.85 12.74
CA ARG A 129 26.51 9.66 13.89
C ARG A 129 27.40 9.54 15.11
N LEU A 130 27.96 8.37 15.35
CA LEU A 130 28.71 8.07 16.57
C LEU A 130 30.22 8.18 16.36
N GLY A 131 30.70 8.39 15.13
CA GLY A 131 32.09 8.69 14.80
C GLY A 131 33.09 7.55 15.00
N ALA A 132 32.64 6.38 15.49
CA ALA A 132 33.47 5.20 15.69
C ALA A 132 33.13 4.15 14.63
N LYS A 133 34.11 3.73 13.83
CA LYS A 133 34.02 2.54 12.97
C LYS A 133 34.04 1.28 13.83
N GLN A 134 32.98 1.03 14.57
CA GLN A 134 32.79 -0.18 15.38
C GLN A 134 31.53 -0.91 14.93
N LYS A 135 31.54 -2.24 15.09
CA LYS A 135 30.36 -3.05 14.77
C LYS A 135 29.35 -2.95 15.92
N TYR A 136 28.25 -2.24 15.70
CA TYR A 136 27.18 -2.03 16.70
C TYR A 136 26.19 -3.20 16.78
N ILE A 137 26.03 -3.94 15.68
CA ILE A 137 25.16 -5.12 15.60
C ILE A 137 26.04 -6.37 15.68
N LEU A 138 25.86 -7.15 16.74
CA LEU A 138 26.67 -8.32 17.06
C LEU A 138 25.89 -9.61 16.80
N GLY A 139 26.58 -10.63 16.32
CA GLY A 139 26.01 -11.96 16.04
C GLY A 139 25.69 -12.18 14.56
N ASP A 140 26.03 -13.37 14.06
CA ASP A 140 25.83 -13.74 12.65
C ASP A 140 24.51 -14.52 12.41
N LYS A 141 23.84 -14.95 13.49
CA LYS A 141 22.56 -15.67 13.46
C LYS A 141 21.52 -14.95 14.29
N ASP A 142 20.24 -15.14 13.96
CA ASP A 142 19.14 -14.62 14.78
C ASP A 142 19.11 -15.30 16.17
N PRO A 143 18.89 -14.54 17.26
CA PRO A 143 18.73 -13.08 17.29
C PRO A 143 20.10 -12.38 17.34
N LYS A 144 20.19 -11.22 16.68
CA LYS A 144 21.36 -10.34 16.75
C LYS A 144 21.26 -9.45 17.99
N THR A 145 22.37 -8.89 18.44
CA THR A 145 22.43 -7.99 19.59
C THR A 145 22.89 -6.60 19.16
N LEU A 146 22.03 -5.60 19.29
CA LEU A 146 22.41 -4.20 19.15
C LEU A 146 23.03 -3.71 20.48
N ARG A 147 24.30 -3.30 20.43
CA ARG A 147 25.03 -2.78 21.59
C ARG A 147 25.31 -1.30 21.43
N LEU A 148 24.77 -0.49 22.33
CA LEU A 148 24.97 0.97 22.34
C LEU A 148 25.44 1.47 23.71
N SER A 149 26.42 2.38 23.71
CA SER A 149 26.85 3.07 24.94
C SER A 149 25.76 4.00 25.47
N GLN A 150 25.90 4.48 26.70
CA GLN A 150 24.95 5.47 27.25
C GLN A 150 24.96 6.78 26.43
N GLU A 151 26.14 7.23 26.01
CA GLU A 151 26.31 8.42 25.16
C GLU A 151 25.68 8.22 23.77
N ALA A 152 25.85 7.04 23.16
CA ALA A 152 25.23 6.75 21.86
C ALA A 152 23.69 6.76 21.95
N ARG A 153 23.12 6.22 23.02
CA ARG A 153 21.66 6.20 23.20
C ARG A 153 21.08 7.59 23.45
N SER A 154 21.77 8.48 24.14
CA SER A 154 21.30 9.87 24.33
C SER A 154 21.31 10.66 23.02
N LEU A 155 22.30 10.44 22.15
CA LEU A 155 22.33 11.01 20.79
C LEU A 155 21.16 10.48 19.95
N LEU A 156 20.96 9.16 19.90
CA LEU A 156 19.85 8.54 19.16
C LEU A 156 18.47 8.97 19.68
N LEU A 157 18.32 9.20 20.98
CA LEU A 157 17.09 9.73 21.57
C LEU A 157 16.81 11.16 21.12
N THR A 158 17.86 11.96 20.94
CA THR A 158 17.74 13.33 20.41
C THR A 158 17.30 13.31 18.95
N ASP A 159 17.92 12.46 18.12
CA ASP A 159 17.52 12.25 16.72
C ASP A 159 16.07 11.75 16.61
N TYR A 160 15.65 10.83 17.49
CA TYR A 160 14.28 10.29 17.50
C TYR A 160 13.25 11.38 17.78
N LYS A 161 13.53 12.25 18.76
CA LYS A 161 12.66 13.38 19.10
C LYS A 161 12.62 14.43 18.00
N ALA A 162 13.73 14.69 17.32
CA ALA A 162 13.80 15.64 16.22
C ALA A 162 13.00 15.17 14.99
N SER A 163 12.95 13.86 14.74
CA SER A 163 12.32 13.27 13.55
C SER A 163 10.78 13.33 13.54
N LYS A 164 10.13 13.77 14.63
CA LYS A 164 8.65 13.89 14.77
C LYS A 164 7.87 12.70 14.20
N LEU A 165 8.37 11.48 14.40
CA LEU A 165 7.74 10.27 13.86
C LEU A 165 6.36 10.05 14.48
N ASN A 166 5.43 9.49 13.70
CA ASN A 166 4.10 9.15 14.20
C ASN A 166 4.21 8.15 15.36
N PRO A 167 3.49 8.36 16.47
CA PRO A 167 3.57 7.50 17.64
C PRO A 167 3.01 6.12 17.30
N ASN A 168 3.88 5.12 17.22
CA ASN A 168 3.50 3.71 17.07
C ASN A 168 4.03 2.89 18.26
N THR A 169 3.53 1.66 18.41
CA THR A 169 3.92 0.76 19.50
C THR A 169 5.44 0.50 19.51
N ALA A 170 6.03 0.29 18.33
CA ALA A 170 7.47 0.10 18.17
C ALA A 170 8.28 1.32 18.64
N GLY A 171 7.80 2.54 18.36
CA GLY A 171 8.37 3.82 18.78
C GLY A 171 8.39 3.98 20.29
N ARG A 172 7.31 3.61 20.98
CA ARG A 172 7.26 3.65 22.44
C ARG A 172 8.25 2.67 23.07
N ILE A 173 8.37 1.46 22.51
CA ILE A 173 9.31 0.44 22.98
C ILE A 173 10.75 0.90 22.74
N TRP A 174 11.04 1.44 21.55
CA TRP A 174 12.33 1.99 21.18
C TRP A 174 12.76 3.14 22.09
N GLU A 175 11.87 4.13 22.29
CA GLU A 175 12.12 5.28 23.16
C GLU A 175 12.37 4.85 24.61
N LYS A 176 11.62 3.85 25.09
CA LYS A 176 11.82 3.28 26.43
C LYS A 176 13.22 2.68 26.56
N TRP A 177 13.64 1.85 25.61
CA TRP A 177 14.96 1.21 25.65
C TRP A 177 16.11 2.23 25.58
N LEU A 178 15.97 3.29 24.77
CA LEU A 178 16.96 4.38 24.70
C LEU A 178 17.14 5.13 26.03
N LYS A 179 16.13 5.14 26.92
CA LYS A 179 16.18 5.76 28.25
C LYS A 179 16.66 4.81 29.35
N GLU A 180 16.61 3.49 29.12
CA GLU A 180 17.02 2.49 30.11
C GLU A 180 18.55 2.46 30.28
N SER A 181 19.06 1.71 31.27
CA SER A 181 20.51 1.57 31.48
C SER A 181 21.12 0.38 30.72
N ASN A 182 20.33 -0.58 30.24
CA ASN A 182 20.82 -1.79 29.58
C ASN A 182 21.43 -1.49 28.20
N PRO A 183 22.74 -1.72 27.99
CA PRO A 183 23.39 -1.43 26.72
C PRO A 183 23.09 -2.44 25.60
N HIS A 184 22.49 -3.58 25.92
CA HIS A 184 22.21 -4.66 24.95
C HIS A 184 20.71 -4.72 24.62
N LEU A 185 20.39 -4.81 23.33
CA LEU A 185 19.05 -5.06 22.81
C LEU A 185 19.08 -6.27 21.89
N SER A 186 18.21 -7.25 22.14
CA SER A 186 18.00 -8.37 21.22
C SER A 186 17.15 -7.91 20.05
N ILE A 187 17.68 -8.01 18.84
CA ILE A 187 17.04 -7.58 17.60
C ILE A 187 17.01 -8.71 16.57
N THR A 188 16.03 -8.68 15.68
CA THR A 188 15.99 -9.53 14.48
C THR A 188 15.46 -8.72 13.30
N PHE A 189 15.91 -9.06 12.11
CA PHE A 189 15.36 -8.53 10.86
C PHE A 189 14.43 -9.55 10.18
N ASN A 190 14.32 -10.75 10.75
CA ASN A 190 13.51 -11.84 10.22
C ASN A 190 12.11 -11.81 10.85
N THR A 191 11.09 -11.66 10.00
CA THR A 191 9.68 -11.65 10.40
C THR A 191 9.23 -12.98 11.00
N GLU A 192 9.72 -14.11 10.50
CA GLU A 192 9.38 -15.44 10.99
C GLU A 192 9.98 -15.71 12.37
N TYR A 193 11.18 -15.19 12.64
CA TYR A 193 11.80 -15.32 13.95
C TYR A 193 11.06 -14.48 15.00
N ALA A 194 10.70 -13.25 14.64
CA ALA A 194 9.97 -12.34 15.52
C ALA A 194 8.55 -12.83 15.88
N SER A 195 7.91 -13.62 15.01
CA SER A 195 6.60 -14.22 15.33
C SER A 195 6.70 -15.35 16.35
N GLN A 196 7.86 -16.00 16.45
CA GLN A 196 8.13 -17.09 17.40
C GLN A 196 8.62 -16.57 18.76
N ASP A 197 9.47 -15.54 18.79
CA ASP A 197 9.98 -14.95 20.04
C ASP A 197 9.59 -13.47 20.18
N THR A 198 8.51 -13.24 20.94
CA THR A 198 7.99 -11.90 21.27
C THR A 198 8.93 -11.03 22.11
N LYS A 199 10.02 -11.57 22.67
CA LYS A 199 11.01 -10.79 23.44
C LYS A 199 12.05 -10.12 22.55
N VAL A 200 12.18 -10.54 21.28
CA VAL A 200 13.15 -9.99 20.33
C VAL A 200 12.49 -8.88 19.53
N MET A 201 13.19 -7.76 19.37
CA MET A 201 12.66 -6.61 18.66
C MET A 201 12.81 -6.78 17.14
N LEU A 202 11.70 -6.79 16.41
CA LEU A 202 11.71 -6.82 14.95
C LEU A 202 12.11 -5.45 14.38
N ILE A 203 13.18 -5.43 13.59
CA ILE A 203 13.63 -4.27 12.84
C ILE A 203 13.15 -4.42 11.39
N ASN A 204 12.04 -3.79 11.07
CA ASN A 204 11.48 -3.70 9.71
C ASN A 204 11.61 -2.28 9.14
N ALA A 205 11.21 -2.07 7.89
CA ALA A 205 11.28 -0.77 7.23
C ALA A 205 10.53 0.37 7.98
N MET A 206 9.53 0.02 8.79
CA MET A 206 8.71 0.96 9.57
C MET A 206 9.27 1.18 10.99
N HIS A 207 10.34 0.48 11.36
CA HIS A 207 10.93 0.61 12.68
C HIS A 207 11.53 2.02 12.87
N PRO A 208 11.34 2.65 14.05
CA PRO A 208 11.87 3.98 14.34
C PRO A 208 13.36 4.16 14.00
N LEU A 209 14.21 3.20 14.37
CA LEU A 209 15.64 3.23 14.05
C LEU A 209 15.91 3.29 12.54
N VAL A 210 15.15 2.56 11.73
CA VAL A 210 15.29 2.58 10.26
C VAL A 210 14.83 3.94 9.71
N LYS A 211 13.71 4.47 10.21
CA LYS A 211 13.22 5.81 9.83
C LYS A 211 14.21 6.92 10.22
N GLN A 212 14.83 6.83 11.40
CA GLN A 212 15.88 7.74 11.83
C GLN A 212 17.11 7.66 10.92
N ALA A 213 17.55 6.44 10.57
CA ALA A 213 18.66 6.24 9.66
C ALA A 213 18.37 6.82 8.26
N ALA A 214 17.16 6.59 7.73
CA ALA A 214 16.74 7.17 6.46
C ALA A 214 16.73 8.70 6.49
N HIS A 215 16.11 9.31 7.53
CA HIS A 215 16.06 10.76 7.66
C HIS A 215 17.44 11.41 7.83
N HIS A 216 18.39 10.70 8.44
CA HIS A 216 19.77 11.14 8.52
C HIS A 216 20.43 11.20 7.14
N MET A 217 20.16 10.19 6.30
CA MET A 217 20.73 10.09 4.96
C MET A 217 20.13 11.09 3.96
N ASP A 218 18.87 11.50 4.14
CA ASP A 218 18.23 12.51 3.29
C ASP A 218 18.97 13.86 3.30
N ASN A 219 19.75 14.15 4.34
CA ASN A 219 20.49 15.41 4.49
C ASN A 219 21.93 15.34 3.96
N TYR A 220 22.29 14.28 3.25
CA TYR A 220 23.64 14.07 2.73
C TYR A 220 23.73 14.40 1.25
N ASP A 221 24.58 15.36 0.89
CA ASP A 221 24.94 15.62 -0.50
C ASP A 221 25.91 14.52 -0.97
N PHE A 222 25.40 13.52 -1.67
CA PHE A 222 26.24 12.63 -2.47
C PHE A 222 26.41 13.29 -3.84
N PRO A 223 27.61 13.81 -4.19
CA PRO A 223 27.77 14.50 -5.46
C PRO A 223 27.61 13.53 -6.64
N TYR A 224 28.12 12.30 -6.52
CA TYR A 224 27.95 11.19 -7.48
C TYR A 224 28.60 9.89 -6.96
N THR A 225 28.32 8.74 -7.59
CA THR A 225 28.94 7.43 -7.28
C THR A 225 29.54 6.75 -8.52
N ALA A 226 30.55 5.89 -8.34
CA ALA A 226 30.99 5.00 -9.40
C ALA A 226 30.94 3.55 -8.97
N LEU A 227 30.38 2.74 -9.87
CA LEU A 227 30.06 1.35 -9.64
C LEU A 227 30.68 0.51 -10.73
N GLN A 228 31.15 -0.68 -10.38
CA GLN A 228 31.63 -1.67 -11.34
C GLN A 228 30.79 -2.94 -11.25
N VAL A 229 30.36 -3.45 -12.40
CA VAL A 229 29.58 -4.69 -12.49
C VAL A 229 30.10 -5.58 -13.61
N THR A 230 30.08 -6.88 -13.38
CA THR A 230 30.37 -7.87 -14.41
C THR A 230 29.07 -8.41 -14.99
N ASP A 231 28.85 -8.20 -16.28
CA ASP A 231 27.65 -8.70 -16.98
C ASP A 231 28.01 -9.11 -18.42
N ALA A 232 27.60 -10.32 -18.82
CA ALA A 232 27.89 -10.87 -20.14
C ALA A 232 26.96 -10.33 -21.24
N SER A 233 25.79 -9.80 -20.87
CA SER A 233 24.73 -9.38 -21.80
C SER A 233 24.82 -7.92 -22.23
N ILE A 234 25.58 -7.11 -21.49
CA ILE A 234 25.78 -5.68 -21.76
C ILE A 234 27.21 -5.47 -22.32
N PRO A 235 27.39 -4.66 -23.38
CA PRO A 235 28.72 -4.33 -23.87
C PRO A 235 29.59 -3.71 -22.76
N SER A 236 30.89 -3.99 -22.80
CA SER A 236 31.81 -3.38 -21.84
C SER A 236 31.96 -1.89 -22.14
N GLY A 237 31.90 -1.07 -21.10
CA GLY A 237 31.95 0.38 -21.22
C GLY A 237 31.52 1.08 -19.94
N ASP A 238 31.71 2.40 -19.94
CA ASP A 238 31.28 3.29 -18.87
C ASP A 238 29.94 3.90 -19.26
N TYR A 239 28.95 3.78 -18.38
CA TYR A 239 27.59 4.26 -18.59
C TYR A 239 27.19 5.26 -17.52
N ASP A 240 27.00 6.51 -17.92
CA ASP A 240 26.47 7.55 -17.04
C ASP A 240 25.01 7.25 -16.70
N PHE A 241 24.63 7.50 -15.46
CA PHE A 241 23.24 7.39 -15.01
C PHE A 241 22.86 8.46 -13.99
N VAL A 242 21.57 8.76 -13.95
CA VAL A 242 20.91 9.54 -12.91
C VAL A 242 19.65 8.82 -12.48
N ILE A 243 19.44 8.68 -11.17
CA ILE A 243 18.18 8.19 -10.61
C ILE A 243 17.37 9.39 -10.18
N TYR A 244 16.17 9.54 -10.74
CA TYR A 244 15.22 10.56 -10.35
C TYR A 244 14.14 9.95 -9.46
N LYS A 245 13.82 10.63 -8.36
CA LYS A 245 12.58 10.41 -7.62
C LYS A 245 11.46 11.19 -8.30
N TRP A 246 10.40 10.49 -8.70
CA TRP A 246 9.17 11.07 -9.23
C TRP A 246 8.07 10.94 -8.19
N GLU A 247 7.60 12.07 -7.69
CA GLU A 247 6.44 12.15 -6.79
C GLU A 247 5.22 12.58 -7.59
N THR A 248 4.30 11.65 -7.82
CA THR A 248 3.02 11.97 -8.45
C THR A 248 2.08 12.57 -7.40
N ARG A 249 1.42 13.66 -7.76
CA ARG A 249 0.44 14.37 -6.95
C ARG A 249 -0.89 14.35 -7.68
N GLY A 250 -2.00 14.22 -6.94
CA GLY A 250 -3.34 14.22 -7.53
C GLY A 250 -4.35 13.55 -6.61
N ILE A 251 -5.28 12.77 -7.20
CA ILE A 251 -6.26 11.98 -6.43
C ILE A 251 -5.57 10.89 -5.60
N ARG A 252 -4.49 10.31 -6.13
CA ARG A 252 -3.58 9.40 -5.42
C ARG A 252 -2.18 9.94 -5.58
N ASN A 253 -1.46 10.00 -4.47
CA ASN A 253 -0.05 10.34 -4.47
C ASN A 253 0.76 9.04 -4.51
N ASP A 254 1.79 9.00 -5.33
CA ASP A 254 2.69 7.87 -5.45
C ASP A 254 4.13 8.35 -5.60
N LEU A 255 5.08 7.47 -5.30
CA LEU A 255 6.51 7.72 -5.41
C LEU A 255 7.16 6.60 -6.20
N SER A 256 7.87 6.97 -7.26
CA SER A 256 8.64 6.02 -8.06
C SER A 256 10.07 6.50 -8.29
N LEU A 257 11.00 5.55 -8.39
CA LEU A 257 12.37 5.81 -8.80
C LEU A 257 12.51 5.54 -10.30
N LYS A 258 13.03 6.51 -11.05
CA LYS A 258 13.22 6.44 -12.49
C LYS A 258 14.71 6.52 -12.82
N PRO A 259 15.36 5.39 -13.14
CA PRO A 259 16.73 5.39 -13.62
C PRO A 259 16.78 5.89 -15.07
N ILE A 260 17.61 6.89 -15.32
CA ILE A 260 17.94 7.43 -16.64
C ILE A 260 19.41 7.15 -16.89
N CYS A 261 19.72 6.56 -18.03
CA CYS A 261 21.08 6.16 -18.37
C CYS A 261 21.42 6.61 -19.80
N SER A 262 22.72 6.75 -20.10
CA SER A 262 23.22 7.06 -21.44
C SER A 262 22.73 6.02 -22.47
N ASP A 263 22.71 4.74 -22.08
CA ASP A 263 22.10 3.67 -22.87
C ASP A 263 20.74 3.22 -22.28
N ALA A 264 19.71 3.17 -23.13
CA ALA A 264 18.36 2.74 -22.74
C ALA A 264 18.34 1.31 -22.15
N LYS A 265 19.11 0.41 -22.76
CA LYS A 265 19.14 -1.02 -22.39
C LYS A 265 19.73 -1.22 -21.01
N VAL A 266 20.76 -0.41 -20.67
CA VAL A 266 21.38 -0.39 -19.35
C VAL A 266 20.42 0.25 -18.35
N GLY A 267 19.77 1.36 -18.70
CA GLY A 267 18.79 2.04 -17.86
C GLY A 267 17.67 1.12 -17.35
N HIS A 268 17.09 0.29 -18.23
CA HIS A 268 16.05 -0.68 -17.83
C HIS A 268 16.51 -1.76 -16.84
N ARG A 269 17.81 -2.04 -16.79
CA ARG A 269 18.41 -3.05 -15.90
C ARG A 269 19.20 -2.43 -14.75
N LEU A 270 19.27 -1.10 -14.69
CA LEU A 270 20.20 -0.38 -13.82
C LEU A 270 20.02 -0.76 -12.36
N ILE A 271 18.78 -0.82 -11.87
CA ILE A 271 18.50 -1.20 -10.47
C ILE A 271 19.08 -2.59 -10.17
N ASN A 272 18.83 -3.58 -11.02
CA ASN A 272 19.36 -4.94 -10.87
C ASN A 272 20.89 -5.02 -11.02
N LEU A 273 21.50 -4.12 -11.79
CA LEU A 273 22.95 -4.04 -11.94
C LEU A 273 23.59 -3.46 -10.68
N ILE A 274 22.99 -2.42 -10.08
CA ILE A 274 23.45 -1.81 -8.84
C ILE A 274 23.44 -2.83 -7.70
N GLU A 275 22.46 -3.75 -7.65
CA GLU A 275 22.41 -4.82 -6.64
C GLU A 275 23.65 -5.73 -6.65
N LYS A 276 24.29 -5.89 -7.81
CA LYS A 276 25.46 -6.77 -8.02
C LYS A 276 26.76 -5.98 -8.12
N ALA A 277 26.68 -4.66 -8.18
CA ALA A 277 27.84 -3.82 -8.40
C ALA A 277 28.70 -3.73 -7.14
N ALA A 278 29.99 -3.51 -7.36
CA ALA A 278 30.95 -3.15 -6.32
C ALA A 278 31.35 -1.69 -6.48
N ASP A 279 31.77 -1.06 -5.37
CA ASP A 279 32.31 0.29 -5.39
C ASP A 279 33.55 0.35 -6.31
N SER A 280 33.58 1.36 -7.18
CA SER A 280 34.71 1.64 -8.05
C SER A 280 35.28 3.01 -7.72
N GLN A 281 36.59 3.17 -7.89
CA GLN A 281 37.21 4.49 -7.74
C GLN A 281 37.09 5.28 -9.03
N ILE A 282 36.95 6.60 -8.84
CA ILE A 282 36.79 7.55 -9.92
C ILE A 282 38.15 8.20 -10.12
N ASP A 283 38.66 8.11 -11.34
CA ASP A 283 39.99 8.62 -11.68
C ASP A 283 40.04 10.16 -11.68
N SER A 284 38.90 10.83 -11.91
CA SER A 284 38.78 12.30 -11.90
C SER A 284 37.34 12.76 -11.64
N ASP A 285 37.16 13.83 -10.87
CA ASP A 285 35.84 14.46 -10.68
C ASP A 285 35.23 14.91 -12.02
N PRO A 286 34.02 14.44 -12.38
CA PRO A 286 33.32 14.90 -13.57
C PRO A 286 32.98 16.39 -13.45
N PRO A 287 32.96 17.14 -14.57
CA PRO A 287 32.54 18.54 -14.56
C PRO A 287 31.06 18.67 -14.18
N LEU A 288 30.66 19.85 -13.67
CA LEU A 288 29.28 20.15 -13.26
C LEU A 288 28.22 19.82 -14.34
N ASN A 289 28.57 19.97 -15.61
CA ASN A 289 27.68 19.78 -16.76
C ASN A 289 27.76 18.37 -17.38
N HIS A 290 28.46 17.42 -16.74
CA HIS A 290 28.67 16.08 -17.28
C HIS A 290 27.34 15.37 -17.60
N TRP A 291 26.32 15.57 -16.77
CA TRP A 291 25.03 14.88 -16.87
C TRP A 291 23.92 15.66 -17.61
N ASP A 292 24.20 16.86 -18.18
CA ASP A 292 23.20 17.68 -18.91
C ASP A 292 22.52 16.90 -20.06
N HIS A 293 23.28 15.99 -20.69
CA HIS A 293 22.79 15.12 -21.75
C HIS A 293 21.71 14.12 -21.28
N LEU A 294 21.73 13.72 -20.01
CA LEU A 294 20.71 12.86 -19.40
C LEU A 294 19.51 13.66 -18.91
N GLU A 295 19.67 14.92 -18.54
CA GLU A 295 18.57 15.81 -18.17
C GLU A 295 17.62 16.03 -19.34
N SER A 296 18.14 16.25 -20.56
CA SER A 296 17.31 16.40 -21.77
C SER A 296 16.44 15.15 -22.01
N ARG A 297 17.03 13.96 -21.85
CA ARG A 297 16.33 12.68 -22.00
C ARG A 297 15.30 12.45 -20.89
N HIS A 298 15.63 12.83 -19.66
CA HIS A 298 14.70 12.80 -18.53
C HIS A 298 13.50 13.71 -18.80
N TYR A 299 13.73 14.94 -19.28
CA TYR A 299 12.69 15.91 -19.57
C TYR A 299 11.68 15.39 -20.60
N GLU A 300 12.14 14.74 -21.68
CA GLU A 300 11.25 14.13 -22.68
C GLU A 300 10.34 13.06 -22.06
N LEU A 301 10.91 12.15 -21.27
CA LEU A 301 10.17 11.08 -20.59
C LEU A 301 9.20 11.65 -19.54
N TRP A 302 9.66 12.60 -18.73
CA TRP A 302 8.87 13.25 -17.71
C TRP A 302 7.70 14.03 -18.29
N SER A 303 7.94 14.80 -19.35
CA SER A 303 6.89 15.59 -20.01
C SER A 303 5.76 14.69 -20.50
N VAL A 304 6.08 13.59 -21.19
CA VAL A 304 5.08 12.64 -21.68
C VAL A 304 4.28 12.03 -20.53
N GLU A 305 4.95 11.55 -19.48
CA GLU A 305 4.27 10.90 -18.34
C GLU A 305 3.47 11.90 -17.49
N LYS A 306 3.94 13.15 -17.36
CA LYS A 306 3.22 14.23 -16.68
C LYS A 306 1.90 14.54 -17.39
N HIS A 307 1.90 14.68 -18.71
CA HIS A 307 0.67 14.93 -19.47
C HIS A 307 -0.33 13.77 -19.30
N LYS A 308 0.13 12.52 -19.47
CA LYS A 308 -0.71 11.34 -19.24
C LYS A 308 -1.31 11.30 -17.84
N HIS A 309 -0.53 11.65 -16.81
CA HIS A 309 -0.98 11.65 -15.42
C HIS A 309 -2.04 12.74 -15.17
N ILE A 310 -1.86 13.93 -15.71
CA ILE A 310 -2.83 15.02 -15.61
C ILE A 310 -4.15 14.62 -16.28
N ASP A 311 -4.10 14.14 -17.53
CA ASP A 311 -5.28 13.73 -18.28
C ASP A 311 -6.04 12.62 -17.54
N ARG A 312 -5.33 11.58 -17.09
CA ARG A 312 -5.93 10.49 -16.29
C ARG A 312 -6.53 10.98 -14.98
N THR A 313 -5.93 11.97 -14.33
CA THR A 313 -6.44 12.53 -13.08
C THR A 313 -7.73 13.33 -13.32
N ILE A 314 -7.82 14.08 -14.42
CA ILE A 314 -9.02 14.80 -14.83
C ILE A 314 -10.16 13.81 -15.10
N GLU A 315 -9.92 12.79 -15.92
CA GLU A 315 -10.92 11.77 -16.27
C GLU A 315 -11.45 11.05 -15.00
N LEU A 316 -10.54 10.66 -14.10
CA LEU A 316 -10.91 10.03 -12.83
C LEU A 316 -11.70 10.97 -11.91
N ALA A 317 -11.38 12.26 -11.89
CA ALA A 317 -12.11 13.24 -11.09
C ALA A 317 -13.52 13.43 -11.63
N GLU A 318 -13.68 13.61 -12.94
CA GLU A 318 -14.99 13.78 -13.59
C GLU A 318 -15.90 12.58 -13.33
N TYR A 319 -15.36 11.37 -13.49
CA TYR A 319 -16.09 10.16 -13.19
C TYR A 319 -16.55 10.11 -11.72
N LYS A 320 -15.64 10.37 -10.77
CA LYS A 320 -15.96 10.36 -9.32
C LYS A 320 -17.02 11.41 -8.98
N LYS A 321 -16.96 12.60 -9.59
CA LYS A 321 -17.99 13.64 -9.43
C LYS A 321 -19.35 13.17 -9.93
N GLN A 322 -19.41 12.50 -11.09
CA GLN A 322 -20.65 11.95 -11.63
C GLN A 322 -21.24 10.88 -10.70
N SER A 323 -20.42 9.94 -10.22
CA SER A 323 -20.83 8.91 -9.27
C SER A 323 -21.35 9.51 -7.95
N LEU A 324 -20.60 10.46 -7.37
CA LEU A 324 -21.01 11.19 -6.16
C LEU A 324 -22.33 11.93 -6.37
N LYS A 325 -22.52 12.56 -7.53
CA LYS A 325 -23.76 13.27 -7.85
C LYS A 325 -24.96 12.34 -7.87
N THR A 326 -24.87 11.19 -8.54
CA THR A 326 -25.94 10.20 -8.62
C THR A 326 -26.28 9.64 -7.24
N SER A 327 -25.25 9.27 -6.46
CA SER A 327 -25.42 8.76 -5.09
C SER A 327 -26.04 9.81 -4.16
N HIS A 328 -25.56 11.06 -4.24
CA HIS A 328 -26.11 12.19 -3.48
C HIS A 328 -27.58 12.44 -3.82
N GLN A 329 -27.95 12.45 -5.11
CA GLN A 329 -29.35 12.64 -5.53
C GLN A 329 -30.27 11.54 -5.00
N ALA A 330 -29.83 10.28 -5.02
CA ALA A 330 -30.61 9.16 -4.48
C ALA A 330 -30.80 9.27 -2.95
N MET A 331 -29.74 9.64 -2.22
CA MET A 331 -29.80 9.84 -0.76
C MET A 331 -30.68 11.03 -0.38
N VAL A 332 -30.56 12.16 -1.10
CA VAL A 332 -31.41 13.33 -0.88
C VAL A 332 -32.87 12.97 -1.12
N ALA A 333 -33.20 12.31 -2.23
CA ALA A 333 -34.56 11.88 -2.53
C ALA A 333 -35.13 10.99 -1.40
N SER A 334 -34.37 9.99 -0.97
CA SER A 334 -34.80 9.08 0.12
C SER A 334 -35.04 9.80 1.45
N ILE A 335 -34.20 10.77 1.81
CA ILE A 335 -34.40 11.57 3.04
C ILE A 335 -35.60 12.51 2.87
N THR A 336 -35.78 13.08 1.68
CA THR A 336 -36.91 14.00 1.39
C THR A 336 -38.24 13.26 1.45
N ASP A 337 -38.34 12.06 0.88
CA ASP A 337 -39.53 11.21 0.97
C ASP A 337 -39.87 10.86 2.42
N LYS A 338 -38.86 10.59 3.25
CA LYS A 338 -39.03 10.34 4.70
C LYS A 338 -39.50 11.60 5.43
N ILE A 339 -39.04 12.78 5.05
CA ILE A 339 -39.50 14.06 5.60
C ILE A 339 -40.99 14.26 5.33
N GLU A 340 -41.47 13.94 4.12
CA GLU A 340 -42.89 14.11 3.74
C GLU A 340 -43.84 13.18 4.53
N GLN A 341 -43.36 12.01 4.94
CA GLN A 341 -44.17 11.02 5.67
C GLN A 341 -44.17 11.21 7.19
N VAL A 342 -43.32 12.08 7.73
CA VAL A 342 -43.12 12.26 9.17
C VAL A 342 -43.86 13.51 9.67
N SER A 343 -44.75 13.33 10.64
CA SER A 343 -45.50 14.40 11.29
C SER A 343 -44.88 14.90 12.60
N GLU A 344 -43.93 14.15 13.20
CA GLU A 344 -43.28 14.53 14.45
C GLU A 344 -42.15 15.55 14.25
N GLU A 345 -42.25 16.71 14.92
CA GLU A 345 -41.34 17.85 14.71
C GLU A 345 -39.87 17.54 15.08
N LYS A 346 -39.63 16.70 16.10
CA LYS A 346 -38.26 16.30 16.49
C LYS A 346 -37.58 15.47 15.40
N ILE A 347 -38.33 14.55 14.78
CA ILE A 347 -37.83 13.68 13.72
C ILE A 347 -37.61 14.50 12.44
N LEU A 348 -38.48 15.47 12.14
CA LEU A 348 -38.27 16.44 11.04
C LEU A 348 -36.98 17.25 11.21
N ARG A 349 -36.69 17.74 12.42
CA ARG A 349 -35.42 18.46 12.71
C ARG A 349 -34.21 17.56 12.48
N MET A 350 -34.27 16.29 12.88
CA MET A 350 -33.21 15.31 12.66
C MET A 350 -32.94 15.10 11.16
N TYR A 351 -33.97 14.82 10.35
CA TYR A 351 -33.79 14.62 8.91
C TYR A 351 -33.29 15.87 8.17
N ARG A 352 -33.74 17.07 8.57
CA ARG A 352 -33.19 18.33 8.03
C ARG A 352 -31.71 18.50 8.36
N ALA A 353 -31.29 18.17 9.58
CA ALA A 353 -29.88 18.21 9.96
C ALA A 353 -29.05 17.15 9.18
N GLN A 354 -29.62 15.97 8.95
CA GLN A 354 -28.99 14.92 8.14
C GLN A 354 -28.80 15.37 6.68
N LEU A 355 -29.80 16.02 6.09
CA LEU A 355 -29.72 16.57 4.73
C LEU A 355 -28.65 17.66 4.62
N ALA A 356 -28.61 18.61 5.57
CA ALA A 356 -27.57 19.64 5.59
C ALA A 356 -26.16 19.05 5.75
N SER A 357 -26.00 18.01 6.57
CA SER A 357 -24.73 17.28 6.73
C SER A 357 -24.31 16.59 5.42
N LEU A 358 -25.27 15.96 4.72
CA LEU A 358 -25.06 15.30 3.45
C LEU A 358 -24.63 16.29 2.36
N GLU A 359 -25.29 17.45 2.26
CA GLU A 359 -24.92 18.52 1.32
C GLU A 359 -23.51 19.07 1.60
N ALA A 360 -23.18 19.31 2.87
CA ALA A 360 -21.86 19.76 3.27
C ALA A 360 -20.76 18.70 3.00
N ALA A 361 -21.08 17.41 3.17
CA ALA A 361 -20.17 16.33 2.82
C ALA A 361 -19.96 16.23 1.30
N TYR A 362 -21.03 16.34 0.50
CA TYR A 362 -20.95 16.35 -0.95
C TYR A 362 -20.11 17.53 -1.46
N ALA A 363 -20.38 18.75 -0.98
CA ALA A 363 -19.61 19.94 -1.36
C ALA A 363 -18.11 19.79 -1.06
N ARG A 364 -17.76 19.27 0.13
CA ARG A 364 -16.36 18.98 0.49
C ARG A 364 -15.72 17.96 -0.44
N ASN A 365 -16.40 16.84 -0.72
CA ASN A 365 -15.85 15.81 -1.59
C ASN A 365 -15.63 16.31 -3.03
N ILE A 366 -16.52 17.16 -3.56
CA ILE A 366 -16.34 17.79 -4.88
C ILE A 366 -15.13 18.72 -4.85
N GLN A 367 -15.02 19.57 -3.82
CA GLN A 367 -13.91 20.50 -3.65
C GLN A 367 -12.57 19.76 -3.53
N ASP A 368 -12.52 18.65 -2.79
CA ASP A 368 -11.30 17.83 -2.66
C ASP A 368 -10.86 17.24 -4.01
N LEU A 369 -11.81 16.83 -4.85
CA LEU A 369 -11.52 16.37 -6.21
C LEU A 369 -11.02 17.50 -7.11
N ASP A 370 -11.60 18.70 -7.02
CA ASP A 370 -11.13 19.88 -7.76
C ASP A 370 -9.69 20.23 -7.39
N ILE A 371 -9.40 20.31 -6.08
CA ILE A 371 -8.05 20.58 -5.56
C ILE A 371 -7.06 19.51 -6.01
N ALA A 372 -7.49 18.24 -6.04
CA ALA A 372 -6.64 17.14 -6.50
C ALA A 372 -6.29 17.25 -7.99
N VAL A 373 -7.22 17.71 -8.83
CA VAL A 373 -6.96 17.97 -10.27
C VAL A 373 -6.02 19.17 -10.44
N GLU A 374 -6.26 20.27 -9.72
CA GLU A 374 -5.40 21.46 -9.79
C GLU A 374 -3.95 21.16 -9.36
N LYS A 375 -3.78 20.26 -8.39
CA LYS A 375 -2.47 19.83 -7.89
C LYS A 375 -1.89 18.64 -8.66
N ALA A 376 -2.53 18.20 -9.73
CA ALA A 376 -2.06 17.07 -10.52
C ALA A 376 -0.72 17.40 -11.17
N ASP A 377 0.35 16.76 -10.71
CA ASP A 377 1.70 17.00 -11.20
C ASP A 377 2.60 15.80 -10.91
N ILE A 378 3.76 15.75 -11.57
CA ILE A 378 4.86 14.85 -11.25
C ILE A 378 6.06 15.73 -10.86
N VAL A 379 6.39 15.78 -9.58
CA VAL A 379 7.56 16.51 -9.08
C VAL A 379 8.78 15.60 -9.18
N THR A 380 9.87 16.11 -9.75
CA THR A 380 11.09 15.33 -9.97
C THR A 380 12.25 15.88 -9.16
N ILE A 381 12.97 15.00 -8.47
CA ILE A 381 14.18 15.34 -7.71
C ILE A 381 15.27 14.33 -8.07
N PRO A 382 16.46 14.76 -8.53
CA PRO A 382 17.58 13.85 -8.71
C PRO A 382 18.04 13.36 -7.33
N VAL A 383 18.16 12.03 -7.16
CA VAL A 383 18.57 11.42 -5.89
C VAL A 383 19.94 10.77 -5.96
N MET A 384 20.44 10.45 -7.15
CA MET A 384 21.75 9.85 -7.33
C MET A 384 22.27 10.12 -8.74
N TYR A 385 23.50 10.64 -8.82
CA TYR A 385 24.30 10.69 -10.04
C TYR A 385 25.35 9.58 -9.97
N GLY A 386 25.70 8.98 -11.11
CA GLY A 386 26.81 8.06 -11.11
C GLY A 386 27.23 7.54 -12.48
N ILE A 387 28.27 6.71 -12.45
CA ILE A 387 28.84 6.03 -13.60
C ILE A 387 28.89 4.54 -13.26
N ILE A 388 28.30 3.70 -14.10
CA ILE A 388 28.41 2.25 -13.98
C ILE A 388 29.33 1.70 -15.07
N ARG A 389 30.47 1.15 -14.64
CA ARG A 389 31.45 0.48 -15.48
C ARG A 389 31.07 -0.99 -15.62
N VAL A 390 30.72 -1.39 -16.83
CA VAL A 390 30.42 -2.79 -17.15
C VAL A 390 31.67 -3.47 -17.69
N THR A 391 32.11 -4.53 -17.04
CA THR A 391 33.21 -5.38 -17.51
C THR A 391 32.68 -6.74 -17.94
N LYS A 392 33.27 -7.33 -18.98
CA LYS A 392 33.04 -8.73 -19.31
C LYS A 392 33.85 -9.62 -18.38
N GLU A 393 33.27 -10.75 -17.99
CA GLU A 393 33.98 -11.79 -17.26
C GLU A 393 35.15 -12.26 -18.16
N VAL A 394 36.38 -12.05 -17.70
CA VAL A 394 37.56 -12.58 -18.38
C VAL A 394 37.59 -14.07 -18.04
N LEU A 395 37.21 -14.90 -19.02
CA LEU A 395 37.32 -16.36 -18.94
C LEU A 395 38.77 -16.82 -18.74
#